data_AF-A0A2V8GHM7-F1
#
_entry.id   AF-A0A2V8GHM7-F1
#
_cell.length_a   1.000
_cell.length_b   1.000
_cell.length_c   1.000
_cell.angle_alpha   90.00
_cell.angle_beta   90.00
_cell.angle_gamma   90.00
#
_symmetry.space_group_name_H-M   'P 1'
#
loop_
_entity.id
_entity.type
_entity.pdbx_description
1 polymer ?
#
loop_
_entity_poly.entity_id
_entity_poly.type
_entity_poly.pdbx_seq_one_letter_code
_entity_poly.pdbx_strand_id
1 'polypeptide(L)'
;MNRTRLLKLCLAVCSAALTYGAAEIVVTVAAAIPRAADSCWLFENSQNTVHFDAVRGYALTGTPSRWARVTKGRVEFVGTLKGNSLGFPDRDDFSAARGARDERRVAVFGDSFTAGQFLDVNWPDRAEQLAGDRGVPPRLLNMAVDGGGLANWWSVLTQLVAPQRFDLDGVVFAVFEDDLLRKFSFSEHRGYARHMFARTASWDPRTYPHTQAEAQPLLEELPGRIVTHAEMEAALSGACPAEIPGRTPAPSRMFARVEPSSRWRPVLAGRIWDLAHAALERFRRSSSTFRAATACWPASPRRGFSRSSRSSRGRSARASWTGVRCSPRSAPMTFARRSFRTTGTGTSADRTGLPRSCSTPCCK
;
A
#
# COMPACT_ATOMS: atom_id res chain seq x y z
N MET A 1 -47.75 -29.83 -27.18
CA MET A 1 -46.32 -30.24 -27.30
C MET A 1 -46.29 -31.77 -27.21
N ASN A 2 -45.62 -32.48 -28.14
CA ASN A 2 -45.69 -33.95 -28.19
C ASN A 2 -45.00 -34.58 -26.96
N ARG A 3 -45.52 -35.68 -26.39
CA ARG A 3 -45.06 -36.33 -25.13
C ARG A 3 -43.53 -36.58 -25.13
N THR A 4 -42.99 -36.95 -26.28
CA THR A 4 -41.55 -37.17 -26.50
C THR A 4 -40.71 -35.90 -26.36
N ARG A 5 -41.23 -34.72 -26.75
CA ARG A 5 -40.53 -33.44 -26.59
C ARG A 5 -40.52 -32.99 -25.13
N LEU A 6 -41.60 -33.24 -24.39
CA LEU A 6 -41.67 -32.97 -22.95
C LEU A 6 -40.66 -33.83 -22.18
N LEU A 7 -40.60 -35.14 -22.46
CA LEU A 7 -39.62 -36.06 -21.86
C LEU A 7 -38.16 -35.62 -22.12
N LYS A 8 -37.83 -35.25 -23.36
CA LYS A 8 -36.50 -34.74 -23.71
C LYS A 8 -36.15 -33.45 -22.97
N LEU A 9 -37.12 -32.53 -22.85
CA LEU A 9 -36.95 -31.28 -22.10
C LEU A 9 -36.74 -31.56 -20.61
N CYS A 10 -37.55 -32.43 -19.99
CA CYS A 10 -37.39 -32.82 -18.60
C CYS A 10 -36.03 -33.47 -18.35
N LEU A 11 -35.59 -34.40 -19.21
CA LEU A 11 -34.29 -35.04 -19.09
C LEU A 11 -33.14 -34.03 -19.19
N ALA A 12 -33.22 -33.08 -20.13
CA ALA A 12 -32.23 -32.02 -20.29
C ALA A 12 -32.16 -31.10 -19.06
N VAL A 13 -33.32 -30.69 -18.52
CA VAL A 13 -33.40 -29.86 -17.31
C VAL A 13 -32.86 -30.61 -16.09
N CYS A 14 -33.24 -31.87 -15.89
CA CYS A 14 -32.72 -32.69 -14.80
C CYS A 14 -31.21 -32.92 -14.92
N SER A 15 -30.70 -33.20 -16.12
CA SER A 15 -29.27 -33.34 -16.37
C SER A 15 -28.50 -32.04 -16.09
N ALA A 16 -29.03 -30.90 -16.51
CA ALA A 16 -28.43 -29.60 -16.23
C ALA A 16 -28.41 -29.28 -14.72
N ALA A 17 -29.52 -29.53 -14.02
CA ALA A 17 -29.63 -29.32 -12.57
C ALA A 17 -28.68 -30.22 -11.78
N LEU A 18 -28.57 -31.50 -12.15
CA LEU A 18 -27.64 -32.44 -11.52
C LEU A 18 -26.18 -32.07 -11.78
N THR A 19 -25.85 -31.67 -13.01
CA THR A 19 -24.48 -31.23 -13.36
C THR A 19 -24.11 -29.96 -12.59
N TYR A 20 -25.03 -29.00 -12.50
CA TYR A 20 -24.83 -27.78 -11.72
C TYR A 20 -24.66 -28.10 -10.23
N GLY A 21 -25.53 -28.93 -9.65
CA GLY A 21 -25.41 -29.35 -8.25
C GLY A 21 -24.09 -30.07 -7.96
N ALA A 22 -23.67 -30.98 -8.84
CA ALA A 22 -22.37 -31.65 -8.70
C ALA A 22 -21.19 -30.66 -8.80
N ALA A 23 -21.25 -29.69 -9.72
CA ALA A 23 -20.22 -28.66 -9.85
C ALA A 23 -20.14 -27.77 -8.59
N GLU A 24 -21.27 -27.32 -8.06
CA GLU A 24 -21.33 -26.55 -6.81
C GLU A 24 -20.78 -27.34 -5.62
N ILE A 25 -21.11 -28.64 -5.51
CA ILE A 25 -20.55 -29.51 -4.48
C ILE A 25 -19.03 -29.61 -4.62
N VAL A 26 -18.52 -29.88 -5.83
CA VAL A 26 -17.08 -29.97 -6.08
C VAL A 26 -16.37 -28.66 -5.75
N VAL A 27 -16.91 -27.51 -6.17
CA VAL A 27 -16.35 -26.19 -5.87
C VAL A 27 -16.39 -25.91 -4.37
N THR A 28 -17.50 -26.22 -3.70
CA THR A 28 -17.67 -26.01 -2.25
C THR A 28 -16.70 -26.87 -1.46
N VAL A 29 -16.58 -28.16 -1.79
CA VAL A 29 -15.62 -29.07 -1.16
C VAL A 29 -14.19 -28.63 -1.43
N ALA A 30 -13.86 -28.27 -2.67
CA ALA A 30 -12.52 -27.79 -3.04
C ALA A 30 -12.14 -26.47 -2.37
N ALA A 31 -13.12 -25.61 -2.07
CA ALA A 31 -12.94 -24.37 -1.32
C ALA A 31 -12.86 -24.63 0.20
N ALA A 32 -13.50 -25.69 0.70
CA ALA A 32 -13.47 -26.09 2.11
C ALA A 32 -12.20 -26.85 2.50
N ILE A 33 -11.46 -27.42 1.54
CA ILE A 33 -10.13 -28.00 1.79
C ILE A 33 -9.17 -26.87 2.18
N PRO A 34 -8.63 -26.85 3.41
CA PRO A 34 -7.69 -25.82 3.86
C PRO A 34 -6.47 -25.86 2.94
N ARG A 35 -6.30 -24.83 2.12
CA ARG A 35 -5.03 -24.60 1.43
C ARG A 35 -4.10 -23.95 2.43
N ALA A 36 -2.88 -24.46 2.56
CA ALA A 36 -1.83 -23.71 3.22
C ALA A 36 -1.84 -22.30 2.62
N ALA A 37 -1.88 -21.27 3.47
CA ALA A 37 -1.95 -19.89 3.01
C ALA A 37 -0.86 -19.70 1.96
N ASP A 38 -1.26 -19.37 0.72
CA ASP A 38 -0.32 -19.23 -0.40
C ASP A 38 0.72 -18.15 -0.12
N SER A 39 0.47 -17.27 0.85
CA SER A 39 1.36 -16.21 1.31
C SER A 39 1.24 -16.03 2.82
N CYS A 40 2.36 -15.96 3.54
CA CYS A 40 2.40 -15.60 4.95
C CYS A 40 3.26 -14.35 5.16
N TRP A 41 2.72 -13.40 5.93
CA TRP A 41 3.41 -12.19 6.39
C TRP A 41 3.85 -12.40 7.83
N LEU A 42 5.13 -12.16 8.12
CA LEU A 42 5.77 -12.57 9.37
C LEU A 42 6.53 -11.41 9.97
N PHE A 43 6.35 -11.20 11.27
CA PHE A 43 6.96 -10.14 12.05
C PHE A 43 7.64 -10.78 13.26
N GLU A 44 8.94 -10.99 13.20
CA GLU A 44 9.70 -11.63 14.27
C GLU A 44 9.72 -10.75 15.52
N ASN A 45 9.24 -11.24 16.66
CA ASN A 45 9.31 -10.59 17.98
C ASN A 45 8.93 -9.10 18.01
N SER A 46 8.12 -8.66 17.05
CA SER A 46 7.84 -7.25 16.80
C SER A 46 7.04 -6.55 17.90
N GLN A 47 6.55 -7.30 18.89
CA GLN A 47 6.10 -6.79 20.20
C GLN A 47 7.15 -5.88 20.87
N ASN A 48 8.44 -6.12 20.60
CA ASN A 48 9.54 -5.32 21.14
C ASN A 48 9.89 -4.10 20.28
N THR A 49 9.25 -3.94 19.11
CA THR A 49 9.68 -2.98 18.07
C THR A 49 8.57 -2.02 17.66
N VAL A 50 7.34 -2.46 17.43
CA VAL A 50 6.28 -1.60 16.86
C VAL A 50 5.31 -1.19 17.96
N HIS A 51 5.43 0.05 18.45
CA HIS A 51 4.63 0.57 19.56
C HIS A 51 3.82 1.78 19.12
N PHE A 52 2.59 1.91 19.63
CA PHE A 52 1.74 3.05 19.34
C PHE A 52 2.42 4.39 19.72
N ASP A 53 2.24 5.41 18.87
CA ASP A 53 2.72 6.77 19.08
C ASP A 53 1.68 7.77 18.56
N ALA A 54 1.21 8.67 19.42
CA ALA A 54 0.12 9.59 19.07
C ALA A 54 0.48 10.63 18.01
N VAL A 55 1.78 10.87 17.78
CA VAL A 55 2.24 11.87 16.80
C VAL A 55 2.46 11.24 15.43
N ARG A 56 3.17 10.10 15.38
CA ARG A 56 3.56 9.42 14.15
C ARG A 56 2.55 8.39 13.70
N GLY A 57 1.74 7.88 14.63
CA GLY A 57 0.88 6.71 14.49
C GLY A 57 1.47 5.50 15.23
N TYR A 58 2.75 5.23 14.98
CA TYR A 58 3.55 4.29 15.74
C TYR A 58 5.02 4.70 15.68
N ALA A 59 5.80 4.27 16.65
CA ALA A 59 7.23 4.41 16.71
C ALA A 59 7.87 3.01 16.60
N LEU A 60 8.99 2.95 15.89
CA LEU A 60 9.86 1.79 15.88
C LEU A 60 10.88 1.94 17.02
N THR A 61 11.07 0.91 17.85
CA THR A 61 12.15 0.96 18.85
C THR A 61 13.50 0.66 18.21
N GLY A 62 14.59 0.88 18.96
CA GLY A 62 15.94 0.50 18.55
C GLY A 62 16.18 -1.01 18.50
N THR A 63 15.26 -1.83 19.05
CA THR A 63 15.33 -3.30 18.99
C THR A 63 14.89 -3.76 17.60
N PRO A 64 15.77 -4.35 16.79
CA PRO A 64 15.42 -4.78 15.44
C PRO A 64 14.47 -5.99 15.48
N SER A 65 13.54 -6.01 14.54
CA SER A 65 12.65 -7.15 14.26
C SER A 65 12.64 -7.45 12.76
N ARG A 66 12.81 -8.71 12.36
CA ARG A 66 12.69 -9.08 10.94
C ARG A 66 11.23 -9.05 10.49
N TRP A 67 11.02 -8.55 9.29
CA TRP A 67 9.73 -8.56 8.62
C TRP A 67 9.88 -9.30 7.29
N ALA A 68 9.12 -10.37 7.09
CA ALA A 68 9.25 -11.21 5.91
C ALA A 68 7.89 -11.51 5.28
N ARG A 69 7.94 -11.79 3.98
CA ARG A 69 6.83 -12.41 3.27
C ARG A 69 7.33 -13.65 2.56
N VAL A 70 6.62 -14.75 2.77
CA VAL A 70 6.89 -16.04 2.11
C VAL A 70 5.65 -16.43 1.33
N THR A 71 5.80 -16.67 0.04
CA THR A 71 4.71 -17.05 -0.86
C THR A 71 5.05 -18.38 -1.52
N LYS A 72 4.19 -19.40 -1.32
CA LYS A 72 4.39 -20.76 -1.84
C LYS A 72 5.77 -21.34 -1.50
N GLY A 73 6.18 -21.15 -0.24
CA GLY A 73 7.49 -21.58 0.26
C GLY A 73 8.69 -20.78 -0.26
N ARG A 74 8.48 -19.73 -1.06
CA ARG A 74 9.53 -18.84 -1.55
C ARG A 74 9.53 -17.54 -0.78
N VAL A 75 10.68 -17.15 -0.25
CA VAL A 75 10.89 -15.84 0.36
C VAL A 75 10.77 -14.77 -0.71
N GLU A 76 9.83 -13.84 -0.55
CA GLU A 76 9.71 -12.64 -1.41
C GLU A 76 10.68 -11.56 -0.95
N PHE A 77 10.73 -11.32 0.36
CA PHE A 77 11.67 -10.39 0.99
C PHE A 77 11.88 -10.76 2.47
N VAL A 78 13.01 -10.29 3.01
CA VAL A 78 13.28 -10.21 4.45
C VAL A 78 13.83 -8.81 4.72
N GLY A 79 13.02 -7.97 5.35
CA GLY A 79 13.36 -6.63 5.76
C GLY A 79 13.57 -6.52 7.27
N THR A 80 13.88 -5.31 7.72
CA THR A 80 14.13 -5.01 9.13
C THR A 80 13.26 -3.84 9.59
N LEU A 81 12.49 -4.08 10.64
CA LEU A 81 11.82 -3.04 11.42
C LEU A 81 12.80 -2.60 12.50
N LYS A 82 13.27 -1.36 12.42
CA LYS A 82 14.10 -0.73 13.45
C LYS A 82 13.93 0.77 13.36
N GLY A 83 13.79 1.42 14.50
CA GLY A 83 13.75 2.87 14.59
C GLY A 83 15.07 3.45 15.03
N ASN A 84 15.29 4.71 14.66
CA ASN A 84 16.24 5.58 15.33
C ASN A 84 15.68 6.07 16.68
N SER A 85 16.41 6.95 17.36
CA SER A 85 16.04 7.58 18.64
C SER A 85 14.72 8.36 18.61
N LEU A 86 14.23 8.75 17.44
CA LEU A 86 12.93 9.37 17.26
C LEU A 86 11.86 8.41 16.73
N GLY A 87 12.19 7.13 16.58
CA GLY A 87 11.26 6.07 16.19
C GLY A 87 10.97 5.96 14.69
N PHE A 88 11.79 6.58 13.85
CA PHE A 88 11.66 6.53 12.38
C PHE A 88 12.59 5.49 11.75
N PRO A 89 12.25 4.94 10.57
CA PRO A 89 13.06 3.93 9.85
C PRO A 89 14.26 4.56 9.13
N ASP A 90 15.09 5.28 9.87
CA ASP A 90 16.32 5.92 9.41
C ASP A 90 17.52 5.18 10.00
N ARG A 91 18.61 5.05 9.24
CA ARG A 91 19.86 4.46 9.74
C ARG A 91 20.43 5.28 10.90
N ASP A 92 20.33 6.61 10.82
CA ASP A 92 21.03 7.53 11.71
C ASP A 92 20.09 8.20 12.72
N ASP A 93 20.61 8.42 13.92
CA ASP A 93 19.95 9.26 14.92
C ASP A 93 20.01 10.72 14.52
N PHE A 94 18.85 11.39 14.50
CA PHE A 94 18.77 12.82 14.23
C PHE A 94 17.95 13.56 15.30
N SER A 95 18.29 14.83 15.53
CA SER A 95 17.63 15.73 16.48
C SER A 95 17.20 17.03 15.80
N ALA A 96 16.51 17.92 16.52
CA ALA A 96 16.07 19.18 15.94
C ALA A 96 17.24 20.07 15.47
N ALA A 97 18.27 20.22 16.30
CA ALA A 97 19.44 21.03 15.98
C ALA A 97 20.33 20.37 14.92
N ARG A 98 20.88 21.16 14.01
CA ARG A 98 21.90 20.69 13.05
C ARG A 98 23.17 20.27 13.78
N GLY A 99 23.82 19.21 13.30
CA GLY A 99 25.09 18.74 13.87
C GLY A 99 26.26 19.63 13.42
N ALA A 100 26.72 19.45 12.18
CA ALA A 100 27.78 20.27 11.59
C ALA A 100 27.19 21.53 10.94
N ARG A 101 27.93 22.65 10.98
CA ARG A 101 27.43 23.96 10.51
C ARG A 101 27.08 24.00 9.01
N ASP A 102 27.72 23.16 8.21
CA ASP A 102 27.62 23.09 6.75
C ASP A 102 26.84 21.88 6.22
N GLU A 103 26.42 20.96 7.10
CA GLU A 103 25.56 19.82 6.77
C GLU A 103 24.24 20.34 6.19
N ARG A 104 23.85 19.94 4.97
CA ARG A 104 22.50 20.26 4.45
C ARG A 104 21.50 19.24 4.99
N ARG A 105 20.36 19.67 5.53
CA ARG A 105 19.35 18.78 6.13
C ARG A 105 18.02 18.90 5.42
N VAL A 106 17.49 17.77 4.97
CA VAL A 106 16.21 17.69 4.26
C VAL A 106 15.31 16.70 5.01
N ALA A 107 14.14 17.15 5.46
CA ALA A 107 13.15 16.23 5.99
C ALA A 107 12.46 15.49 4.84
N VAL A 108 12.33 14.17 4.94
CA VAL A 108 11.69 13.34 3.93
C VAL A 108 10.43 12.72 4.50
N PHE A 109 9.28 13.15 3.99
CA PHE A 109 7.97 12.56 4.29
C PHE A 109 7.59 11.58 3.19
N GLY A 110 7.11 10.41 3.57
CA GLY A 110 6.69 9.37 2.64
C GLY A 110 5.88 8.27 3.33
N ASP A 111 5.50 7.28 2.54
CA ASP A 111 4.80 6.08 3.00
C ASP A 111 5.77 4.89 3.08
N SER A 112 5.23 3.66 2.96
CA SER A 112 6.00 2.41 2.97
C SER A 112 7.13 2.38 1.93
N PHE A 113 6.99 3.03 0.77
CA PHE A 113 8.03 3.05 -0.26
C PHE A 113 9.24 3.89 0.14
N THR A 114 9.04 4.88 1.01
CA THR A 114 10.12 5.72 1.55
C THR A 114 10.65 5.18 2.86
N ALA A 115 9.77 4.65 3.73
CA ALA A 115 10.17 3.92 4.92
C ALA A 115 11.08 2.73 4.57
N GLY A 116 10.75 2.02 3.47
CA GLY A 116 11.63 1.03 2.86
C GLY A 116 11.95 -0.16 3.76
N GLN A 117 11.11 -0.45 4.75
CA GLN A 117 11.39 -1.45 5.79
C GLN A 117 11.43 -2.90 5.27
N PHE A 118 11.02 -3.12 4.02
CA PHE A 118 11.11 -4.39 3.28
C PHE A 118 12.37 -4.50 2.39
N LEU A 119 13.23 -3.47 2.39
CA LEU A 119 14.48 -3.42 1.64
C LEU A 119 15.68 -3.50 2.61
N ASP A 120 16.84 -3.90 2.08
CA ASP A 120 18.10 -3.85 2.84
C ASP A 120 18.52 -2.41 3.19
N VAL A 121 18.24 -1.48 2.26
CA VAL A 121 18.55 -0.05 2.38
C VAL A 121 17.38 0.74 1.79
N ASN A 122 16.78 1.63 2.56
CA ASN A 122 15.74 2.53 2.07
C ASN A 122 16.32 3.55 1.07
N TRP A 123 15.48 4.18 0.25
CA TRP A 123 16.00 5.08 -0.77
C TRP A 123 16.64 6.37 -0.19
N PRO A 124 16.17 6.96 0.93
CA PRO A 124 16.88 8.10 1.55
C PRO A 124 18.33 7.74 1.89
N ASP A 125 18.55 6.66 2.63
CA ASP A 125 19.88 6.17 3.01
C ASP A 125 20.73 5.86 1.78
N ARG A 126 20.13 5.25 0.75
CA ARG A 126 20.83 4.94 -0.49
C ARG A 126 21.21 6.20 -1.27
N ALA A 127 20.37 7.23 -1.26
CA ALA A 127 20.65 8.50 -1.91
C ALA A 127 21.80 9.24 -1.21
N GLU A 128 21.85 9.23 0.12
CA GLU A 128 22.99 9.76 0.88
C GLU A 128 24.30 9.05 0.52
N GLN A 129 24.30 7.71 0.47
CA GLN A 129 25.48 6.93 0.07
C GLN A 129 25.98 7.33 -1.31
N LEU A 130 25.09 7.37 -2.31
CA LEU A 130 25.43 7.74 -3.68
C LEU A 130 25.89 9.20 -3.83
N ALA A 131 25.42 10.09 -2.95
CA ALA A 131 25.83 11.49 -2.93
C ALA A 131 27.16 11.70 -2.20
N GLY A 132 27.46 10.90 -1.16
CA GLY A 132 28.73 10.91 -0.44
C GLY A 132 29.91 10.61 -1.34
N ASP A 133 29.72 9.70 -2.31
CA ASP A 133 30.71 9.41 -3.36
C ASP A 133 31.02 10.62 -4.27
N ARG A 134 30.22 11.69 -4.19
CA ARG A 134 30.30 12.89 -5.07
C ARG A 134 30.56 14.20 -4.32
N GLY A 135 30.72 14.18 -3.00
CA GLY A 135 30.93 15.38 -2.17
C GLY A 135 30.24 15.30 -0.81
N VAL A 136 29.86 16.44 -0.23
CA VAL A 136 29.12 16.49 1.04
C VAL A 136 27.63 16.17 0.75
N PRO A 137 27.13 14.97 1.09
CA PRO A 137 25.75 14.61 0.81
C PRO A 137 24.82 15.44 1.70
N PRO A 138 23.63 15.82 1.21
CA PRO A 138 22.59 16.27 2.12
C PRO A 138 22.20 15.11 3.02
N ARG A 139 21.97 15.39 4.30
CA ARG A 139 21.37 14.46 5.24
C ARG A 139 19.85 14.42 5.05
N LEU A 140 19.34 13.26 4.69
CA LEU A 140 17.94 13.00 4.42
C LEU A 140 17.32 12.38 5.66
N LEU A 141 16.60 13.19 6.44
CA LEU A 141 15.94 12.71 7.66
C LEU A 141 14.68 11.94 7.24
N ASN A 142 14.75 10.61 7.21
CA ASN A 142 13.63 9.76 6.85
C ASN A 142 12.56 9.83 7.93
N MET A 143 11.54 10.65 7.70
CA MET A 143 10.37 10.81 8.57
C MET A 143 9.13 10.10 7.99
N ALA A 144 9.35 9.10 7.13
CA ALA A 144 8.28 8.31 6.52
C ALA A 144 7.62 7.38 7.54
N VAL A 145 6.36 7.05 7.26
CA VAL A 145 5.54 6.13 8.07
C VAL A 145 4.98 5.06 7.15
N ASP A 146 5.39 3.81 7.33
CA ASP A 146 4.82 2.67 6.58
C ASP A 146 3.31 2.56 6.88
N GLY A 147 2.51 2.42 5.83
CA GLY A 147 1.05 2.42 5.87
C GLY A 147 0.42 3.80 6.09
N GLY A 148 1.23 4.82 6.41
CA GLY A 148 0.83 6.20 6.66
C GLY A 148 0.55 6.99 5.38
N GLY A 149 0.21 8.27 5.58
CA GLY A 149 -0.01 9.23 4.50
C GLY A 149 -0.08 10.66 5.03
N LEU A 150 -0.77 11.54 4.30
CA LEU A 150 -0.80 12.98 4.58
C LEU A 150 -1.22 13.30 6.04
N ALA A 151 -2.05 12.47 6.71
CA ALA A 151 -2.52 12.70 8.09
C ALA A 151 -1.39 12.50 9.10
N ASN A 152 -0.62 11.43 8.90
CA ASN A 152 0.59 11.16 9.67
C ASN A 152 1.63 12.26 9.44
N TRP A 153 1.81 12.69 8.18
CA TRP A 153 2.78 13.76 7.85
C TRP A 153 2.39 15.10 8.47
N TRP A 154 1.11 15.48 8.40
CA TRP A 154 0.59 16.68 9.06
C TRP A 154 0.85 16.63 10.56
N SER A 155 0.57 15.48 11.19
CA SER A 155 0.76 15.30 12.63
C SER A 155 2.23 15.40 13.02
N VAL A 156 3.13 14.72 12.31
CA VAL A 156 4.58 14.82 12.52
C VAL A 156 5.08 16.25 12.30
N LEU A 157 4.65 16.91 11.23
CA LEU A 157 5.05 18.30 10.95
C LEU A 157 4.63 19.26 12.06
N THR A 158 3.38 19.18 12.49
CA THR A 158 2.77 20.16 13.41
C THR A 158 3.03 19.86 14.88
N GLN A 159 3.26 18.60 15.25
CA GLN A 159 3.43 18.18 16.64
C GLN A 159 4.88 17.79 16.99
N LEU A 160 5.73 17.47 15.99
CA LEU A 160 7.14 17.15 16.21
C LEU A 160 8.07 18.19 15.59
N VAL A 161 8.01 18.38 14.27
CA VAL A 161 9.02 19.16 13.52
C VAL A 161 8.93 20.65 13.83
N ALA A 162 7.75 21.25 13.73
CA ALA A 162 7.56 22.68 13.96
C ALA A 162 7.76 23.07 15.45
N PRO A 163 7.19 22.34 16.44
CA PRO A 163 7.38 22.69 17.85
C PRO A 163 8.83 22.57 18.32
N GLN A 164 9.56 21.56 17.84
CA GLN A 164 10.96 21.38 18.19
C GLN A 164 11.92 22.26 17.36
N ARG A 165 11.40 22.99 16.36
CA ARG A 165 12.17 23.90 15.49
C ARG A 165 13.36 23.20 14.82
N PHE A 166 13.07 22.14 14.07
CA PHE A 166 14.11 21.45 13.31
C PHE A 166 14.83 22.41 12.34
N ASP A 167 16.16 22.38 12.37
CA ASP A 167 17.02 23.11 11.44
C ASP A 167 17.05 22.40 10.08
N LEU A 168 16.09 22.72 9.22
CA LEU A 168 15.92 22.13 7.88
C LEU A 168 16.23 23.14 6.78
N ASP A 169 16.91 22.70 5.73
CA ASP A 169 17.12 23.49 4.51
C ASP A 169 16.11 23.14 3.41
N GLY A 170 15.37 22.05 3.58
CA GLY A 170 14.37 21.60 2.63
C GLY A 170 13.44 20.54 3.19
N VAL A 171 12.37 20.30 2.45
CA VAL A 171 11.43 19.21 2.69
C VAL A 171 11.16 18.49 1.37
N VAL A 172 11.11 17.17 1.42
CA VAL A 172 10.69 16.31 0.32
C VAL A 172 9.43 15.58 0.75
N PHE A 173 8.39 15.69 -0.08
CA PHE A 173 7.19 14.84 0.01
C PHE A 173 7.29 13.77 -1.08
N ALA A 174 7.71 12.57 -0.69
CA ALA A 174 7.83 11.41 -1.55
C ALA A 174 6.47 10.74 -1.72
N VAL A 175 5.70 11.29 -2.65
CA VAL A 175 4.36 10.81 -3.01
C VAL A 175 4.47 9.60 -3.92
N PHE A 176 3.85 8.49 -3.53
CA PHE A 176 3.71 7.30 -4.36
C PHE A 176 2.23 6.91 -4.48
N GLU A 177 1.78 6.68 -5.73
CA GLU A 177 0.39 6.36 -6.09
C GLU A 177 -0.68 7.39 -5.65
N ASP A 178 -1.94 7.10 -6.00
CA ASP A 178 -3.10 8.00 -5.79
C ASP A 178 -3.70 7.92 -4.36
N ASP A 179 -3.08 7.19 -3.44
CA ASP A 179 -3.61 6.92 -2.09
C ASP A 179 -3.00 7.82 -1.01
N LEU A 180 -2.84 9.11 -1.32
CA LEU A 180 -2.31 10.11 -0.38
C LEU A 180 -3.31 10.53 0.70
N LEU A 181 -4.62 10.40 0.43
CA LEU A 181 -5.70 10.84 1.31
C LEU A 181 -6.00 9.89 2.48
N ARG A 182 -5.00 9.07 2.85
CA ARG A 182 -5.05 8.19 4.03
C ARG A 182 -5.22 9.01 5.30
N LYS A 183 -6.23 8.62 6.07
CA LYS A 183 -6.47 9.09 7.44
C LYS A 183 -5.33 8.62 8.35
N PHE A 184 -5.31 9.14 9.58
CA PHE A 184 -4.22 8.86 10.52
C PHE A 184 -4.09 7.36 10.78
N SER A 185 -2.98 6.80 10.35
CA SER A 185 -2.69 5.37 10.43
C SER A 185 -1.84 5.07 11.67
N PHE A 186 -2.14 4.00 12.39
CA PHE A 186 -1.42 3.64 13.62
C PHE A 186 -1.36 2.13 13.82
N SER A 187 -0.39 1.68 14.62
CA SER A 187 -0.09 0.26 14.86
C SER A 187 0.37 0.04 16.30
N GLU A 188 0.18 -1.18 16.82
CA GLU A 188 0.64 -1.61 18.14
C GLU A 188 0.82 -3.13 18.15
N HIS A 189 2.00 -3.61 18.50
CA HIS A 189 2.25 -5.05 18.50
C HIS A 189 2.29 -5.65 19.91
N ARG A 190 2.45 -4.86 20.97
CA ARG A 190 2.55 -5.36 22.35
C ARG A 190 1.25 -6.05 22.79
N GLY A 191 1.38 -7.28 23.26
CA GLY A 191 0.24 -8.08 23.71
C GLY A 191 -0.57 -8.72 22.58
N TYR A 192 -0.12 -8.64 21.32
CA TYR A 192 -0.80 -9.22 20.17
C TYR A 192 0.02 -10.34 19.52
N ALA A 193 -0.67 -11.32 18.94
CA ALA A 193 -0.05 -12.40 18.14
C ALA A 193 -0.09 -12.10 16.63
N ARG A 194 -0.72 -10.99 16.23
CA ARG A 194 -0.89 -10.57 14.84
C ARG A 194 -0.51 -9.11 14.68
N HIS A 195 -0.19 -8.74 13.45
CA HIS A 195 0.00 -7.34 13.07
C HIS A 195 -1.31 -6.59 13.32
N MET A 196 -1.27 -5.62 14.23
CA MET A 196 -2.42 -4.76 14.50
C MET A 196 -2.23 -3.44 13.78
N PHE A 197 -3.27 -3.00 13.07
CA PHE A 197 -3.21 -1.76 12.34
C PHE A 197 -4.61 -1.16 12.24
N ALA A 198 -4.68 0.16 12.24
CA ALA A 198 -5.92 0.86 12.00
C ALA A 198 -5.69 2.22 11.36
N ARG A 199 -6.79 2.78 10.87
CA ARG A 199 -6.89 4.17 10.43
C ARG A 199 -8.04 4.82 11.15
N THR A 200 -7.87 6.07 11.56
CA THR A 200 -8.96 6.85 12.15
C THR A 200 -10.14 6.97 11.18
N ALA A 201 -11.34 7.20 11.72
CA ALA A 201 -12.53 7.36 10.90
C ALA A 201 -12.54 8.69 10.13
N SER A 202 -11.79 9.69 10.59
CA SER A 202 -11.78 11.03 10.01
C SER A 202 -10.37 11.61 9.91
N TRP A 203 -10.27 12.68 9.15
CA TRP A 203 -9.08 13.50 8.98
C TRP A 203 -8.88 14.53 10.11
N ASP A 204 -9.89 14.73 10.96
CA ASP A 204 -9.85 15.70 12.05
C ASP A 204 -8.86 15.24 13.14
N PRO A 205 -7.77 15.99 13.39
CA PRO A 205 -6.76 15.64 14.39
C PRO A 205 -7.31 15.49 15.81
N ARG A 206 -8.44 16.14 16.12
CA ARG A 206 -9.12 16.03 17.42
C ARG A 206 -9.73 14.64 17.66
N THR A 207 -9.80 13.82 16.62
CA THR A 207 -10.33 12.44 16.66
C THR A 207 -9.23 11.40 16.66
N TYR A 208 -7.95 11.81 16.65
CA TYR A 208 -6.84 10.87 16.68
C TYR A 208 -6.69 10.33 18.11
N PRO A 209 -6.33 9.05 18.28
CA PRO A 209 -6.02 8.54 19.60
C PRO A 209 -4.79 9.26 20.15
N HIS A 210 -4.85 9.72 21.39
CA HIS A 210 -3.75 10.37 22.10
C HIS A 210 -3.02 9.39 23.03
N THR A 211 -3.63 8.26 23.33
CA THR A 211 -3.07 7.22 24.20
C THR A 211 -3.22 5.84 23.56
N GLN A 212 -2.37 4.89 23.98
CA GLN A 212 -2.48 3.50 23.56
C GLN A 212 -3.86 2.90 23.92
N ALA A 213 -4.41 3.28 25.09
CA ALA A 213 -5.73 2.82 25.53
C ALA A 213 -6.85 3.31 24.60
N GLU A 214 -6.76 4.53 24.07
CA GLU A 214 -7.69 5.06 23.06
C GLU A 214 -7.51 4.41 21.69
N ALA A 215 -6.28 4.06 21.32
CA ALA A 215 -5.99 3.39 20.06
C ALA A 215 -6.45 1.93 20.05
N GLN A 216 -6.32 1.21 21.17
CA GLN A 216 -6.60 -0.21 21.30
C GLN A 216 -7.97 -0.67 20.75
N PRO A 217 -9.12 -0.04 21.08
CA PRO A 217 -10.42 -0.47 20.55
C PRO A 217 -10.60 -0.23 19.05
N LEU A 218 -9.72 0.55 18.42
CA LEU A 218 -9.77 0.87 17.00
C LEU A 218 -8.91 -0.07 16.15
N LEU A 219 -7.95 -0.77 16.76
CA LEU A 219 -7.02 -1.66 16.07
C LEU A 219 -7.73 -2.88 15.47
N GLU A 220 -7.39 -3.21 14.22
CA GLU A 220 -7.85 -4.42 13.54
C GLU A 220 -6.70 -5.42 13.40
N GLU A 221 -6.99 -6.70 13.60
CA GLU A 221 -6.05 -7.78 13.29
C GLU A 221 -5.89 -7.90 11.76
N LEU A 222 -4.66 -7.72 11.26
CA LEU A 222 -4.31 -7.96 9.86
C LEU A 222 -3.70 -9.36 9.66
N PRO A 223 -3.58 -9.84 8.40
CA PRO A 223 -3.06 -11.19 8.12
C PRO A 223 -1.67 -11.48 8.67
N GLY A 224 -0.84 -10.44 8.88
CA GLY A 224 0.49 -10.53 9.45
C GLY A 224 0.54 -11.22 10.81
N ARG A 225 1.52 -12.11 10.98
CA ARG A 225 1.74 -12.84 12.23
C ARG A 225 2.95 -12.33 12.96
N ILE A 226 2.81 -12.19 14.27
CA ILE A 226 3.94 -11.95 15.15
C ILE A 226 4.45 -13.32 15.59
N VAL A 227 5.70 -13.61 15.25
CA VAL A 227 6.29 -14.94 15.42
C VAL A 227 7.58 -14.86 16.22
N THR A 228 7.95 -15.97 16.86
CA THR A 228 9.25 -16.13 17.50
C THR A 228 10.38 -16.22 16.47
N HIS A 229 11.63 -16.14 16.95
CA HIS A 229 12.81 -16.36 16.10
C HIS A 229 12.79 -17.74 15.44
N ALA A 230 12.52 -18.80 16.22
CA ALA A 230 12.49 -20.17 15.71
C ALA A 230 11.41 -20.36 14.63
N GLU A 231 10.23 -19.76 14.80
CA GLU A 231 9.16 -19.78 13.80
C GLU A 231 9.53 -18.98 12.54
N MET A 232 10.23 -17.85 12.69
CA MET A 232 10.75 -17.09 11.55
C MET A 232 11.74 -17.94 10.73
N GLU A 233 12.71 -18.59 11.37
CA GLU A 233 13.67 -19.48 10.69
C GLU A 233 12.98 -20.64 9.96
N ALA A 234 12.02 -21.29 10.64
CA ALA A 234 11.24 -22.36 10.02
C ALA A 234 10.48 -21.86 8.77
N ALA A 235 9.92 -20.66 8.82
CA ALA A 235 9.22 -20.08 7.68
C ALA A 235 10.13 -19.70 6.53
N LEU A 236 11.30 -19.13 6.82
CA LEU A 236 12.30 -18.82 5.80
C LEU A 236 12.88 -20.08 5.14
N SER A 237 12.83 -21.23 5.81
CA SER A 237 13.16 -22.54 5.23
C SER A 237 12.04 -23.16 4.36
N GLY A 238 10.89 -22.47 4.23
CA GLY A 238 9.79 -22.85 3.33
C GLY A 238 8.50 -23.32 4.04
N ALA A 239 8.48 -23.36 5.37
CA ALA A 239 7.30 -23.79 6.14
C ALA A 239 6.53 -22.58 6.69
N CYS A 240 5.53 -22.06 5.95
CA CYS A 240 4.64 -21.05 6.52
C CYS A 240 4.00 -21.61 7.80
N PRO A 241 4.09 -20.89 8.94
CA PRO A 241 3.63 -21.44 10.20
C PRO A 241 2.11 -21.67 10.15
N ALA A 242 1.62 -22.70 10.86
CA ALA A 242 0.21 -23.10 10.85
C ALA A 242 -0.69 -21.98 11.38
N GLU A 243 -1.90 -21.81 10.81
CA GLU A 243 -2.85 -20.78 11.27
C GLU A 243 -3.12 -20.89 12.79
N ILE A 244 -3.32 -19.73 13.44
CA ILE A 244 -3.69 -19.69 14.85
C ILE A 244 -5.10 -20.30 14.99
N PRO A 245 -5.27 -21.42 15.74
CA PRO A 245 -6.56 -22.07 15.86
C PRO A 245 -7.65 -21.12 16.39
N GLY A 246 -8.81 -21.09 15.73
CA GLY A 246 -9.98 -20.32 16.18
C GLY A 246 -9.95 -18.81 15.92
N ARG A 247 -8.93 -18.29 15.21
CA ARG A 247 -8.84 -16.87 14.82
C ARG A 247 -8.57 -16.72 13.32
N THR A 248 -9.55 -17.11 12.50
CA THR A 248 -9.58 -16.64 11.12
C THR A 248 -9.73 -15.12 11.17
N PRO A 249 -8.83 -14.33 10.57
CA PRO A 249 -8.99 -12.88 10.59
C PRO A 249 -10.33 -12.58 9.90
N ALA A 250 -11.14 -11.71 10.52
CA ALA A 250 -12.30 -11.18 9.81
C ALA A 250 -11.79 -10.61 8.47
N PRO A 251 -12.50 -10.81 7.34
CA PRO A 251 -12.09 -10.24 6.07
C PRO A 251 -11.85 -8.75 6.29
N SER A 252 -10.59 -8.31 6.16
CA SER A 252 -10.23 -6.97 6.59
C SER A 252 -11.02 -5.95 5.78
N ARG A 253 -11.75 -5.08 6.49
CA ARG A 253 -12.49 -3.98 5.84
C ARG A 253 -11.54 -3.04 5.10
N MET A 254 -10.26 -3.06 5.48
CA MET A 254 -9.18 -2.27 4.91
C MET A 254 -8.84 -2.61 3.45
N PHE A 255 -8.93 -3.88 3.02
CA PHE A 255 -8.78 -4.25 1.60
C PHE A 255 -10.12 -4.40 0.87
N ALA A 256 -11.22 -4.59 1.60
CA ALA A 256 -12.57 -4.70 1.02
C ALA A 256 -13.13 -3.37 0.50
N ARG A 257 -12.50 -2.24 0.82
CA ARG A 257 -12.92 -0.90 0.38
C ARG A 257 -11.89 -0.27 -0.57
N VAL A 258 -11.42 -1.01 -1.56
CA VAL A 258 -11.26 -0.39 -2.87
C VAL A 258 -12.68 -0.05 -3.29
N GLU A 259 -13.15 1.17 -3.01
CA GLU A 259 -14.28 1.69 -3.77
C GLU A 259 -13.86 1.52 -5.22
N PRO A 260 -14.53 0.65 -6.00
CA PRO A 260 -14.25 0.59 -7.41
C PRO A 260 -14.53 1.99 -7.89
N SER A 261 -13.49 2.71 -8.34
CA SER A 261 -13.65 4.04 -8.93
C SER A 261 -14.92 3.95 -9.77
N SER A 262 -15.92 4.76 -9.42
CA SER A 262 -17.32 4.61 -9.83
C SER A 262 -17.53 4.80 -11.34
N ARG A 263 -16.44 4.85 -12.12
CA ARG A 263 -16.37 5.03 -13.56
C ARG A 263 -16.53 3.75 -14.38
N TRP A 264 -16.37 2.54 -13.82
CA TRP A 264 -16.32 1.32 -14.67
C TRP A 264 -17.41 0.26 -14.42
N ARG A 265 -18.17 0.31 -13.31
CA ARG A 265 -19.18 -0.73 -13.01
C ARG A 265 -20.55 -0.61 -13.71
N PRO A 266 -21.09 0.57 -14.11
CA PRO A 266 -22.38 0.59 -14.79
C PRO A 266 -22.30 0.09 -16.25
N VAL A 267 -21.11 0.17 -16.87
CA VAL A 267 -20.98 -0.04 -18.33
C VAL A 267 -20.99 -1.52 -18.72
N LEU A 268 -20.44 -2.41 -17.89
CA LEU A 268 -20.42 -3.84 -18.20
C LEU A 268 -21.73 -4.56 -17.82
N ALA A 269 -22.28 -4.25 -16.64
CA ALA A 269 -23.54 -4.87 -16.18
C ALA A 269 -24.73 -4.43 -17.04
N GLY A 270 -24.79 -3.15 -17.43
CA GLY A 270 -25.80 -2.64 -18.37
C GLY A 270 -25.70 -3.31 -19.75
N ARG A 271 -24.49 -3.45 -20.31
CA ARG A 271 -24.30 -4.11 -21.62
C ARG A 271 -24.65 -5.59 -21.63
N ILE A 272 -24.38 -6.32 -20.54
CA ILE A 272 -24.78 -7.73 -20.42
C ILE A 272 -26.30 -7.85 -20.31
N TRP A 273 -26.96 -6.97 -19.53
CA TRP A 273 -28.42 -6.92 -19.44
C TRP A 273 -29.07 -6.58 -20.78
N ASP A 274 -28.56 -5.58 -21.50
CA ASP A 274 -29.07 -5.17 -22.81
C ASP A 274 -28.91 -6.28 -23.87
N LEU A 275 -27.79 -7.02 -23.85
CA LEU A 275 -27.57 -8.16 -24.74
C LEU A 275 -28.51 -9.33 -24.42
N ALA A 276 -28.71 -9.64 -23.13
CA ALA A 276 -29.64 -10.68 -22.71
C ALA A 276 -31.09 -10.32 -23.07
N HIS A 277 -31.48 -9.06 -22.88
CA HIS A 277 -32.82 -8.57 -23.20
C HIS A 277 -33.06 -8.54 -24.72
N ALA A 278 -32.05 -8.16 -25.51
CA ALA A 278 -32.12 -8.21 -26.98
C ALA A 278 -32.21 -9.64 -27.53
N ALA A 279 -31.54 -10.61 -26.90
CA ALA A 279 -31.64 -12.03 -27.24
C ALA A 279 -33.04 -12.59 -26.94
N LEU A 280 -33.62 -12.24 -25.78
CA LEU A 280 -34.99 -12.59 -25.39
C LEU A 280 -36.04 -11.99 -26.35
N GLU A 281 -35.88 -10.73 -26.74
CA GLU A 281 -36.74 -10.05 -27.72
C GLU A 281 -36.67 -10.72 -29.10
N ARG A 282 -35.47 -11.08 -29.58
CA ARG A 282 -35.30 -11.83 -30.85
C ARG A 282 -35.97 -13.20 -30.78
N PHE A 283 -35.86 -13.90 -29.66
CA PHE A 283 -36.52 -15.19 -29.46
C PHE A 283 -38.06 -15.04 -29.49
N ARG A 284 -38.60 -13.99 -28.83
CA ARG A 284 -40.03 -13.67 -28.81
C ARG A 284 -40.58 -13.29 -30.19
N ARG A 285 -39.79 -12.59 -31.01
CA ARG A 285 -40.16 -12.26 -32.40
C ARG A 285 -40.04 -13.43 -33.37
N SER A 286 -39.07 -14.33 -33.15
CA SER A 286 -38.95 -15.57 -33.95
C SER A 286 -40.09 -16.55 -33.68
N SER A 287 -40.64 -16.54 -32.47
CA SER A 287 -41.77 -17.39 -32.08
C SER A 287 -43.13 -16.84 -32.54
N SER A 288 -43.26 -15.52 -32.77
CA SER A 288 -44.44 -14.94 -33.41
C SER A 288 -44.42 -15.08 -34.93
N THR A 289 -43.26 -15.04 -35.58
CA THR A 289 -43.13 -15.29 -37.03
C THR A 289 -43.34 -16.76 -37.40
N PHE A 290 -43.08 -17.71 -36.49
CA PHE A 290 -43.41 -19.12 -36.73
C PHE A 290 -44.91 -19.44 -36.71
N ARG A 291 -45.77 -18.55 -36.20
CA ARG A 291 -47.24 -18.68 -36.31
C ARG A 291 -47.83 -18.01 -37.56
N ALA A 292 -47.07 -17.16 -38.26
CA ALA A 292 -47.54 -16.46 -39.44
C ALA A 292 -47.08 -17.11 -40.77
N ALA A 293 -46.01 -17.94 -40.76
CA ALA A 293 -45.41 -18.50 -41.97
C ALA A 293 -45.94 -19.90 -42.39
N THR A 294 -47.08 -20.35 -41.86
CA THR A 294 -47.78 -21.57 -42.32
C THR A 294 -48.93 -21.31 -43.30
N ALA A 295 -49.12 -20.07 -43.76
CA ALA A 295 -50.05 -19.76 -44.84
C ALA A 295 -49.30 -19.07 -45.98
N CYS A 296 -49.51 -19.57 -47.20
CA CYS A 296 -48.98 -19.09 -48.48
C CYS A 296 -47.57 -19.56 -48.88
N TRP A 297 -47.53 -20.77 -49.45
CA TRP A 297 -46.72 -21.03 -50.65
C TRP A 297 -47.56 -20.65 -51.88
N PRO A 298 -46.96 -20.06 -52.92
CA PRO A 298 -46.75 -20.89 -54.11
C PRO A 298 -45.44 -20.65 -54.89
N ALA A 299 -45.05 -21.73 -55.57
CA ALA A 299 -44.43 -21.88 -56.88
C ALA A 299 -43.26 -20.97 -57.33
N SER A 300 -42.16 -21.66 -57.67
CA SER A 300 -41.01 -21.16 -58.44
C SER A 300 -41.37 -20.67 -59.85
N PRO A 301 -40.49 -19.86 -60.47
CA PRO A 301 -39.71 -20.45 -61.56
C PRO A 301 -38.22 -20.01 -61.65
N ARG A 302 -37.53 -20.74 -62.54
CA ARG A 302 -36.09 -20.82 -62.83
C ARG A 302 -35.46 -19.59 -63.53
N ARG A 303 -34.11 -19.64 -63.57
CA ARG A 303 -33.09 -18.96 -64.43
C ARG A 303 -32.46 -17.72 -63.76
N GLY A 304 -31.16 -17.44 -63.83
CA GLY A 304 -30.02 -18.03 -64.52
C GLY A 304 -28.73 -17.26 -64.15
N PHE A 305 -27.58 -17.85 -64.49
CA PHE A 305 -26.19 -17.38 -64.42
C PHE A 305 -25.91 -15.86 -64.41
N SER A 306 -24.92 -15.41 -63.62
CA SER A 306 -23.62 -14.94 -64.15
C SER A 306 -22.59 -14.61 -63.05
N ARG A 307 -21.31 -14.78 -63.41
CA ARG A 307 -20.08 -14.51 -62.65
C ARG A 307 -19.81 -13.01 -62.53
N SER A 308 -19.14 -12.57 -61.46
CA SER A 308 -17.94 -11.73 -61.57
C SER A 308 -17.17 -11.60 -60.26
N SER A 309 -15.88 -11.91 -60.34
CA SER A 309 -14.80 -11.61 -59.41
C SER A 309 -14.61 -10.10 -59.17
N ARG A 310 -14.20 -9.70 -57.96
CA ARG A 310 -13.20 -8.62 -57.79
C ARG A 310 -12.54 -8.61 -56.41
N SER A 311 -11.22 -8.58 -56.47
CA SER A 311 -10.23 -8.32 -55.44
C SER A 311 -10.19 -6.86 -55.00
N SER A 312 -9.83 -6.59 -53.73
CA SER A 312 -8.86 -5.55 -53.37
C SER A 312 -8.50 -5.53 -51.87
N ARG A 313 -7.18 -5.61 -51.61
CA ARG A 313 -6.33 -4.76 -50.75
C ARG A 313 -7.00 -4.17 -49.49
N GLY A 314 -6.53 -4.40 -48.27
CA GLY A 314 -5.14 -4.24 -47.80
C GLY A 314 -4.95 -2.84 -47.23
N ARG A 315 -4.76 -2.71 -45.90
CA ARG A 315 -4.04 -1.59 -45.27
C ARG A 315 -3.72 -1.88 -43.79
N SER A 316 -2.43 -1.99 -43.52
CA SER A 316 -1.77 -1.88 -42.22
C SER A 316 -1.57 -0.41 -41.85
N ALA A 317 -1.65 -0.06 -40.57
CA ALA A 317 -1.09 1.17 -40.03
C ALA A 317 -0.34 0.87 -38.73
N ARG A 318 1.00 0.93 -38.79
CA ARG A 318 1.88 1.20 -37.65
C ARG A 318 1.99 2.71 -37.53
N ALA A 319 1.98 3.22 -36.29
CA ALA A 319 2.40 4.58 -35.99
C ALA A 319 3.51 4.52 -34.93
N SER A 320 4.61 5.20 -35.21
CA SER A 320 5.80 5.38 -34.40
C SER A 320 5.96 6.84 -34.00
N TRP A 321 6.34 7.06 -32.73
CA TRP A 321 7.29 8.05 -32.19
C TRP A 321 7.37 9.48 -32.75
N THR A 322 7.20 10.45 -31.84
CA THR A 322 8.08 11.63 -31.56
C THR A 322 7.49 12.30 -30.30
N GLY A 323 8.20 12.71 -29.24
CA GLY A 323 9.54 13.29 -29.16
C GLY A 323 9.43 14.81 -29.01
N VAL A 324 9.24 15.33 -27.79
CA VAL A 324 9.26 16.79 -27.51
C VAL A 324 10.20 17.07 -26.34
N ARG A 325 11.31 17.75 -26.63
CA ARG A 325 12.14 18.51 -25.68
C ARG A 325 11.86 19.99 -25.90
N CYS A 326 11.77 20.76 -24.82
CA CYS A 326 12.07 22.19 -24.83
C CYS A 326 12.82 22.60 -23.55
N SER A 327 13.79 23.48 -23.76
CA SER A 327 14.88 23.95 -22.89
C SER A 327 14.49 24.96 -21.80
N PRO A 328 15.39 25.25 -20.85
CA PRO A 328 15.14 26.09 -19.67
C PRO A 328 15.34 27.58 -19.93
N ARG A 329 14.64 28.43 -19.17
CA ARG A 329 14.97 29.86 -19.03
C ARG A 329 15.36 30.17 -17.59
N SER A 330 16.60 30.59 -17.45
CA SER A 330 17.22 31.23 -16.29
C SER A 330 16.96 32.75 -16.31
N ALA A 331 16.72 33.34 -15.13
CA ALA A 331 17.11 34.72 -14.82
C ALA A 331 17.30 34.87 -13.28
N PRO A 332 18.34 35.58 -12.81
CA PRO A 332 18.69 35.71 -11.40
C PRO A 332 18.07 36.98 -10.77
N MET A 333 17.83 36.95 -9.46
CA MET A 333 17.67 38.16 -8.65
C MET A 333 18.75 38.22 -7.57
N THR A 334 19.42 39.37 -7.52
CA THR A 334 20.54 39.69 -6.63
C THR A 334 20.16 40.90 -5.78
N PHE A 335 20.73 40.96 -4.57
CA PHE A 335 20.73 42.05 -3.56
C PHE A 335 19.44 42.21 -2.74
N ALA A 336 19.48 42.33 -1.40
CA ALA A 336 20.37 43.20 -0.64
C ALA A 336 20.86 42.63 0.70
N ARG A 337 22.16 42.83 0.96
CA ARG A 337 22.78 42.82 2.28
C ARG A 337 22.28 44.04 3.08
N ARG A 338 21.86 43.83 4.32
CA ARG A 338 21.89 44.87 5.37
C ARG A 338 22.81 44.42 6.49
N SER A 339 23.97 45.04 6.54
CA SER A 339 24.82 45.17 7.71
C SER A 339 24.17 46.14 8.70
N PHE A 340 24.09 45.77 9.98
CA PHE A 340 24.10 46.77 11.05
C PHE A 340 25.05 46.35 12.18
N ARG A 341 25.77 47.36 12.64
CA ARG A 341 26.87 47.36 13.59
C ARG A 341 26.41 47.04 15.01
N THR A 342 27.37 46.45 15.72
CA THR A 342 27.59 46.41 17.16
C THR A 342 27.74 47.79 17.81
N THR A 343 27.12 47.96 18.99
CA THR A 343 27.51 48.78 20.16
C THR A 343 26.53 48.42 21.28
N GLY A 344 26.86 48.14 22.54
CA GLY A 344 28.10 48.09 23.30
C GLY A 344 27.79 47.65 24.75
N THR A 345 28.86 47.46 25.54
CA THR A 345 29.01 47.74 26.99
C THR A 345 27.96 47.20 27.98
N GLY A 346 28.28 46.47 29.05
CA GLY A 346 29.57 46.19 29.69
C GLY A 346 29.41 45.44 31.04
N THR A 347 30.54 45.31 31.75
CA THR A 347 30.76 45.01 33.19
C THR A 347 30.24 43.66 33.73
N SER A 348 31.08 42.64 33.96
CA SER A 348 32.07 42.45 35.05
C SER A 348 31.46 42.18 36.44
N ALA A 349 31.60 40.94 36.92
CA ALA A 349 31.84 40.65 38.33
C ALA A 349 32.47 39.25 38.46
N ASP A 350 33.73 39.26 38.93
CA ASP A 350 34.43 38.16 39.57
C ASP A 350 33.61 37.49 40.68
N ARG A 351 33.75 36.17 40.83
CA ARG A 351 34.36 35.56 42.04
C ARG A 351 34.41 34.03 41.98
N THR A 352 35.65 33.53 41.92
CA THR A 352 36.26 32.52 42.83
C THR A 352 35.47 31.27 43.24
N GLY A 353 36.05 30.10 43.01
CA GLY A 353 35.79 28.91 43.85
C GLY A 353 36.05 27.55 43.21
N LEU A 354 37.31 27.17 43.03
CA LEU A 354 37.74 25.76 43.01
C LEU A 354 37.73 25.22 44.46
N PRO A 355 37.50 23.91 44.72
CA PRO A 355 38.58 22.94 44.51
C PRO A 355 38.17 21.57 43.95
N ARG A 356 39.22 20.93 43.43
CA ARG A 356 39.38 19.53 43.03
C ARG A 356 39.02 18.56 44.17
N SER A 357 38.52 17.38 43.82
CA SER A 357 38.98 16.15 44.47
C SER A 357 38.94 14.98 43.47
N CYS A 358 40.04 14.22 43.47
CA CYS A 358 40.24 12.96 42.77
C CYS A 358 39.55 11.82 43.51
N SER A 359 39.14 10.77 42.80
CA SER A 359 39.51 9.38 43.10
C SER A 359 38.89 8.40 42.09
N THR A 360 39.76 7.78 41.29
CA THR A 360 39.61 6.39 40.82
C THR A 360 39.95 5.45 42.00
N PRO A 361 39.57 4.15 42.05
CA PRO A 361 40.12 3.15 41.11
C PRO A 361 39.20 1.98 40.69
N CYS A 362 39.73 1.25 39.73
CA CYS A 362 39.42 -0.09 39.20
C CYS A 362 38.80 -1.13 40.16
N CYS A 363 37.97 -2.04 39.60
CA CYS A 363 38.27 -3.48 39.46
C CYS A 363 36.98 -4.32 39.26
N LYS A 364 36.76 -4.84 38.04
CA LYS A 364 36.76 -6.27 37.67
C LYS A 364 36.10 -6.46 36.31
#